data_AF-F3FWU8-F1
#
_entry.id   AF-F3FWU8-F1
#
_cell.length_a   1.000
_cell.length_b   1.000
_cell.length_c   1.000
_cell.angle_alpha   90.00
_cell.angle_beta   90.00
_cell.angle_gamma   90.00
#
_symmetry.space_group_name_H-M   'P 1'
#
loop_
_entity.id
_entity.type
_entity.pdbx_description
1 polymer ?
#
loop_
_entity_poly.entity_id
_entity_poly.type
_entity_poly.pdbx_seq_one_letter_code
_entity_poly.pdbx_strand_id
1 'polypeptide(L)' 'MRDVHMSHGSDAPVGIFDSGVGGLSVLNEVRQLLPSESLLYLAD' A
#
# COMPACT_ATOMS: atom_id res chain seq x y z
N MET A 1 0.78 -21.26 17.59
CA MET A 1 0.24 -20.56 16.41
C MET A 1 0.13 -19.11 16.82
N ARG A 2 1.00 -18.21 16.32
CA ARG A 2 1.05 -16.82 16.79
C ARG A 2 -0.17 -16.08 16.26
N ASP A 3 -0.98 -15.53 17.16
CA ASP A 3 -2.02 -14.56 16.82
C ASP A 3 -1.36 -13.35 16.16
N VAL A 4 -1.65 -13.13 14.88
CA VAL A 4 -1.30 -11.88 14.20
C VAL A 4 -2.28 -10.85 14.73
N HIS A 5 -1.84 -10.05 15.69
CA HIS A 5 -2.60 -8.90 16.17
C HIS A 5 -2.69 -7.88 15.02
N MET A 6 -3.80 -7.91 14.27
CA MET A 6 -4.12 -6.90 13.28
C MET A 6 -4.45 -5.61 14.03
N SER A 7 -3.50 -4.70 14.12
CA SER A 7 -3.77 -3.34 14.57
C SER A 7 -4.68 -2.67 13.54
N HIS A 8 -5.99 -2.63 13.80
CA HIS A 8 -6.97 -1.85 13.05
C HIS A 8 -6.80 -0.34 13.35
N GLY A 9 -5.59 0.18 13.15
CA GLY A 9 -5.34 1.61 13.18
C GLY A 9 -5.85 2.22 11.88
N SER A 10 -6.56 3.34 11.98
CA SER A 10 -6.89 4.21 10.84
C SER A 10 -5.67 4.66 10.03
N ASP A 11 -4.46 4.44 10.57
CA ASP A 11 -3.18 4.91 10.02
C ASP A 11 -2.34 3.76 9.41
N ALA A 12 -2.92 2.58 9.18
CA ALA A 12 -2.23 1.50 8.49
C ALA A 12 -1.99 1.86 7.01
N PRO A 13 -0.82 1.55 6.42
CA PRO A 13 -0.53 1.91 5.05
C PRO A 13 -1.40 1.14 4.05
N VAL A 14 -1.70 1.79 2.92
CA VAL A 14 -2.32 1.14 1.76
C VAL A 14 -1.25 0.33 1.03
N GLY A 15 -1.45 -0.98 0.95
CA GLY A 15 -0.61 -1.89 0.18
C GLY A 15 -1.04 -1.98 -1.28
N ILE A 16 -0.08 -1.86 -2.20
CA ILE A 16 -0.24 -2.09 -3.64
C ILE A 16 0.72 -3.21 -4.04
N PHE A 17 0.18 -4.24 -4.69
CA PHE A 17 0.96 -5.38 -5.19
C PHE A 17 0.87 -5.47 -6.72
N ASP A 18 2.00 -5.69 -7.37
CA ASP A 18 2.11 -5.88 -8.83
C ASP A 18 3.15 -6.97 -9.14
N SER A 19 3.17 -7.50 -10.36
CA SER A 19 4.20 -8.45 -10.79
C SER A 19 5.51 -7.78 -11.25
N GLY A 20 5.61 -6.44 -11.23
CA GLY A 20 6.79 -5.70 -11.67
C GLY A 20 6.66 -4.19 -11.45
N VAL A 21 7.25 -3.40 -12.37
CA VAL A 21 7.25 -1.91 -12.28
C VAL A 21 6.04 -1.25 -12.95
N GLY A 22 5.15 -2.02 -13.59
CA GLY A 22 4.00 -1.50 -14.35
C GLY A 22 2.98 -0.76 -13.47
N GLY A 23 2.81 -1.24 -12.23
CA GLY A 23 1.93 -0.68 -11.21
C GLY A 23 2.37 0.66 -10.64
N LEU A 24 3.56 1.18 -10.99
CA LEU A 24 3.99 2.52 -10.57
C LEU A 24 3.09 3.63 -11.12
N SER A 25 2.44 3.41 -12.27
CA SER A 25 1.44 4.34 -12.82
C SER A 25 0.23 4.48 -11.88
N VAL A 26 -0.27 3.36 -11.35
CA VAL A 26 -1.35 3.33 -10.37
C VAL A 26 -0.89 3.93 -9.04
N LEU A 27 0.30 3.58 -8.57
CA LEU A 27 0.89 4.17 -7.35
C LEU A 27 0.95 5.70 -7.44
N ASN A 28 1.34 6.24 -8.60
CA ASN A 28 1.40 7.68 -8.83
C ASN A 28 0.02 8.34 -8.81
N GLU A 29 -1.00 7.69 -9.37
CA GLU A 29 -2.38 8.23 -9.33
C GLU A 29 -2.93 8.22 -7.90
N VAL A 30 -2.70 7.13 -7.16
CA VAL A 30 -3.10 7.02 -5.75
C VAL A 30 -2.43 8.11 -4.91
N ARG A 31 -1.13 8.38 -5.10
CA ARG A 31 -0.44 9.47 -4.40
C ARG A 31 -1.03 10.86 -4.69
N GLN A 32 -1.49 11.09 -5.92
CA GLN A 32 -2.07 12.38 -6.29
C GLN A 32 -3.45 12.58 -5.65
N LEU A 33 -4.28 11.53 -5.63
CA LEU A 33 -5.63 11.59 -5.08
C LEU A 33 -5.62 11.56 -3.54
N LEU A 34 -4.68 10.86 -2.94
CA LEU A 34 -4.57 10.62 -1.50
C LEU A 34 -3.18 11.00 -0.98
N PRO A 35 -2.81 12.29 -1.01
CA PRO A 35 -1.44 12.73 -0.72
C PRO A 35 -1.02 12.53 0.75
N SER A 36 -1.99 12.32 1.65
CA SER A 36 -1.73 12.08 3.08
C SER A 36 -1.62 10.60 3.43
N GLU A 37 -1.94 9.70 2.50
CA GLU A 37 -1.91 8.27 2.77
C GLU A 37 -0.49 7.70 2.68
N SER A 38 -0.16 6.83 3.63
CA SER A 38 1.06 6.04 3.58
C SER A 38 0.87 4.89 2.60
N LEU A 39 1.75 4.77 1.60
CA LEU A 39 1.65 3.74 0.56
C LEU A 39 2.85 2.78 0.64
N LEU A 40 2.56 1.48 0.56
CA LEU A 40 3.54 0.42 0.42
C LEU A 40 3.36 -0.25 -0.94
N TYR A 41 4.38 -0.21 -1.79
CA TYR A 41 4.39 -0.94 -3.07
C TYR A 41 5.28 -2.16 -2.94
N LEU A 42 4.74 -3.33 -3.25
CA LEU A 42 5.46 -4.59 -3.31
C LEU A 42 5.34 -5.16 -4.72
N ALA A 43 6.45 -5.55 -5.30
CA ALA A 43 6.47 -6.31 -6.54
C ALA A 43 7.36 -7.54 -6.37
N ASP A 44 7.05 -8.59 -7.12
CA ASP A 44 7.91 -9.77 -7.30
C ASP A 44 9.15 -9.40 -8.14
#